data_AF-A0A9J7LAJ2-F1
#
_entry.id   AF-A0A9J7LAJ2-F1
#
_cell.length_a   1.000
_cell.length_b   1.000
_cell.length_c   1.000
_cell.angle_alpha   90.00
_cell.angle_beta   90.00
_cell.angle_gamma   90.00
#
_symmetry.space_group_name_H-M   'P 1'
#
loop_
_entity.id
_entity.type
_entity.pdbx_description
1 polymer ?
#
loop_
_entity_poly.entity_id
_entity_poly.type
_entity_poly.pdbx_seq_one_letter_code
_entity_poly.pdbx_strand_id
1 'polypeptide(L)'
;MIRNLLVVGLGAVGSYAVYKVIDRLYFSEKKEDTENETDNERKTSQQVYDNADSLEGELGGLTMCSSLSANQLAFLSALLQSENPGVVERTLCTIGNLAAFTSNQNAMRESNLLQAVVDTLKKSDESSGIQACCCQALANLAMNVANQAVVQSCLPFVVNKIVQSTESDATTLSGLKLLTNMTVMEDYHHHLYPAVPKLLQLSTTDHDAPVQLQSLKVLVNLSCNQAFIQTLLRSPVPPTFLALLQSTMGDVQLRALTFVANVISSLEDEVLSSDFAADSLQAVLYGSGGRRRDIYATVLKLTKHPSEDVRRQASRVLVAKMLRYDNQD
;
A
#
# COMPACT_ATOMS: atom_id res chain seq x y z
N MET A 1 21.36 -10.76 -14.26
CA MET A 1 20.18 -11.55 -14.69
C MET A 1 19.44 -12.27 -13.53
N ILE A 2 19.73 -11.97 -12.26
CA ILE A 2 19.02 -12.52 -11.07
C ILE A 2 18.15 -11.43 -10.36
N ARG A 3 18.00 -10.24 -10.96
CA ARG A 3 17.31 -9.08 -10.34
C ARG A 3 15.80 -8.98 -10.63
N ASN A 4 15.26 -9.83 -11.51
CA ASN A 4 13.88 -9.69 -12.01
C ASN A 4 12.88 -10.73 -11.45
N LEU A 5 13.25 -11.51 -10.42
CA LEU A 5 12.33 -12.50 -9.83
C LEU A 5 11.86 -12.19 -8.39
N LEU A 6 12.34 -11.11 -7.77
CA LEU A 6 12.14 -10.89 -6.33
C LEU A 6 11.03 -9.90 -5.95
N VAL A 7 10.38 -9.25 -6.91
CA VAL A 7 9.28 -8.29 -6.63
C VAL A 7 7.90 -8.81 -7.09
N VAL A 8 7.82 -9.97 -7.74
CA VAL A 8 6.55 -10.51 -8.26
C VAL A 8 5.92 -11.60 -7.37
N GLY A 9 6.56 -12.04 -6.27
CA GLY A 9 6.04 -13.24 -5.58
C GLY A 9 6.39 -13.46 -4.12
N LEU A 10 6.83 -12.46 -3.36
CA LEU A 10 7.09 -12.65 -1.92
C LEU A 10 6.19 -11.76 -1.09
N GLY A 11 5.25 -12.40 -0.40
CA GLY A 11 4.46 -11.76 0.64
C GLY A 11 5.33 -11.09 1.70
N ALA A 12 4.71 -10.17 2.44
CA ALA A 12 5.30 -9.26 3.42
C ALA A 12 6.32 -9.86 4.42
N VAL A 13 6.33 -11.18 4.62
CA VAL A 13 7.27 -11.86 5.54
C VAL A 13 8.68 -12.00 4.96
N GLY A 14 8.84 -12.02 3.63
CA GLY A 14 10.16 -12.14 2.97
C GLY A 14 10.92 -10.82 2.80
N SER A 15 10.25 -9.68 2.88
CA SER A 15 10.84 -8.36 2.58
C SER A 15 11.78 -7.86 3.70
N TYR A 16 11.47 -8.13 4.96
CA TYR A 16 12.17 -7.53 6.09
C TYR A 16 13.63 -8.00 6.26
N ALA A 17 13.89 -9.31 6.12
CA ALA A 17 15.24 -9.88 6.31
C ALA A 17 16.17 -9.61 5.12
N VAL A 18 15.63 -9.60 3.90
CA VAL A 18 16.38 -9.30 2.67
C VAL A 18 16.79 -7.82 2.63
N TYR A 19 15.90 -6.92 3.08
CA TYR A 19 16.16 -5.49 3.14
C TYR A 19 17.33 -5.14 4.08
N LYS A 20 17.38 -5.71 5.28
CA LYS A 20 18.43 -5.43 6.29
C LYS A 20 19.84 -5.87 5.86
N VAL A 21 19.94 -6.84 4.96
CA VAL A 21 21.23 -7.33 4.41
C VAL A 21 21.71 -6.45 3.26
N ILE A 22 20.80 -5.92 2.45
CA ILE A 22 21.12 -5.02 1.32
C ILE A 22 21.54 -3.63 1.84
N ASP A 23 20.87 -3.13 2.87
CA ASP A 23 21.14 -1.80 3.46
C ASP A 23 22.56 -1.67 4.05
N ARG A 24 23.08 -2.74 4.66
CA ARG A 24 24.46 -2.78 5.20
C ARG A 24 25.55 -2.82 4.14
N LEU A 25 25.25 -3.26 2.93
CA LEU A 25 26.25 -3.43 1.86
C LEU A 25 26.33 -2.22 0.94
N TYR A 26 25.30 -1.37 0.89
CA TYR A 26 25.24 -0.24 -0.05
C TYR A 26 25.72 1.11 0.52
N PHE A 27 25.65 1.32 1.84
CA PHE A 27 26.01 2.61 2.45
C PHE A 27 27.50 2.80 2.78
N SER A 28 28.38 1.87 2.37
CA SER A 28 29.82 1.97 2.64
C SER A 28 30.63 2.68 1.56
N GLU A 29 30.06 3.06 0.41
CA GLU A 29 30.85 3.70 -0.66
C GLU A 29 30.15 4.90 -1.31
N LYS A 30 30.88 6.03 -1.24
CA LYS A 30 30.82 7.27 -2.04
C LYS A 30 30.07 8.49 -1.48
N LYS A 31 30.90 9.44 -1.02
CA LYS A 31 30.72 10.90 -0.99
C LYS A 31 31.69 11.53 -2.01
N GLU A 32 31.43 12.81 -2.34
CA GLU A 32 32.20 13.76 -3.19
C GLU A 32 31.88 13.70 -4.70
N ASP A 33 31.58 14.77 -5.46
CA ASP A 33 31.74 16.23 -5.29
C ASP A 33 30.70 17.06 -6.11
N THR A 34 30.72 18.38 -5.85
CA THR A 34 29.72 19.45 -6.11
C THR A 34 29.95 20.31 -7.39
N GLU A 35 28.94 21.15 -7.71
CA GLU A 35 28.97 22.47 -8.44
C GLU A 35 29.03 22.45 -9.99
N ASN A 36 28.44 23.37 -10.79
CA ASN A 36 27.62 24.60 -10.71
C ASN A 36 27.07 24.87 -12.14
N GLU A 37 25.89 25.50 -12.34
CA GLU A 37 25.68 26.65 -13.27
C GLU A 37 24.20 27.09 -13.45
N THR A 38 23.97 28.29 -12.91
CA THR A 38 23.10 29.45 -13.20
C THR A 38 21.86 29.44 -14.10
N ASP A 39 20.78 29.92 -13.47
CA ASP A 39 19.68 30.80 -13.92
C ASP A 39 19.81 31.53 -15.27
N ASN A 40 19.04 31.12 -16.29
CA ASN A 40 18.38 32.07 -17.21
C ASN A 40 17.19 31.55 -18.07
N GLU A 41 16.63 30.35 -17.85
CA GLU A 41 15.65 29.77 -18.79
C GLU A 41 14.17 29.86 -18.35
N ARG A 42 13.83 30.65 -17.34
CA ARG A 42 12.46 30.73 -16.80
C ARG A 42 11.46 31.57 -17.60
N LYS A 43 11.73 31.92 -18.87
CA LYS A 43 10.82 32.78 -19.66
C LYS A 43 10.44 32.27 -21.06
N THR A 44 10.86 31.07 -21.45
CA THR A 44 10.59 30.55 -22.81
C THR A 44 9.75 29.27 -22.87
N SER A 45 9.34 28.71 -21.74
CA SER A 45 8.64 27.41 -21.70
C SER A 45 7.11 27.48 -21.68
N GLN A 46 6.51 28.69 -21.72
CA GLN A 46 5.07 28.86 -21.49
C GLN A 46 4.19 28.85 -22.78
N GLN A 47 4.77 28.69 -23.98
CA GLN A 47 4.03 28.94 -25.25
C GLN A 47 4.04 27.81 -26.29
N VAL A 48 4.31 26.55 -25.92
CA VAL A 48 4.47 25.46 -26.92
C VAL A 48 3.44 24.31 -26.83
N TYR A 49 2.48 24.30 -25.91
CA TYR A 49 1.72 23.06 -25.62
C TYR A 49 0.20 23.10 -25.86
N ASP A 50 -0.25 23.72 -26.96
CA ASP A 50 -1.69 23.79 -27.30
C ASP A 50 -2.16 22.68 -28.28
N ASN A 51 -1.27 21.81 -28.79
CA ASN A 51 -1.66 20.71 -29.70
C ASN A 51 -1.63 19.34 -29.00
N ALA A 52 -2.81 18.82 -28.65
CA ALA A 52 -2.99 17.53 -27.98
C ALA A 52 -2.37 16.34 -28.75
N ASP A 53 -2.45 16.32 -30.08
CA ASP A 53 -1.90 15.23 -30.91
C ASP A 53 -0.36 15.18 -30.90
N SER A 54 0.29 16.35 -30.82
CA SER A 54 1.76 16.43 -30.72
C SER A 54 2.25 15.95 -29.36
N LEU A 55 1.51 16.29 -28.30
CA LEU A 55 1.76 15.85 -26.93
C LEU A 55 1.58 14.33 -26.77
N GLU A 56 0.60 13.73 -27.47
CA GLU A 56 0.42 12.27 -27.47
C GLU A 56 1.60 11.53 -28.08
N GLY A 57 2.15 12.02 -29.20
CA GLY A 57 3.34 11.44 -29.82
C GLY A 57 4.57 11.50 -28.91
N GLU A 58 4.80 12.64 -28.26
CA GLU A 58 5.93 12.82 -27.34
C GLU A 58 5.79 12.00 -26.05
N LEU A 59 4.61 11.98 -25.42
CA LEU A 59 4.34 11.15 -24.24
C LEU A 59 4.44 9.65 -24.58
N GLY A 60 3.93 9.24 -25.75
CA GLY A 60 4.01 7.85 -26.22
C GLY A 60 5.46 7.35 -26.34
N GLY A 61 6.37 8.21 -26.79
CA GLY A 61 7.81 7.91 -26.87
C GLY A 61 8.49 7.72 -25.51
N LEU A 62 7.91 8.24 -24.43
CA LEU A 62 8.50 8.17 -23.08
C LEU A 62 8.06 6.92 -22.30
N THR A 63 6.93 6.31 -22.62
CA THR A 63 6.21 5.34 -21.76
C THR A 63 7.04 4.13 -21.26
N MET A 64 8.15 3.79 -21.93
CA MET A 64 9.01 2.65 -21.60
C MET A 64 10.48 3.04 -21.35
N CYS A 65 10.76 4.33 -21.14
CA CYS A 65 12.12 4.80 -20.92
C CYS A 65 12.63 4.41 -19.53
N SER A 66 13.70 3.61 -19.46
CA SER A 66 14.29 3.15 -18.20
C SER A 66 15.22 4.17 -17.53
N SER A 67 15.51 5.30 -18.19
CA SER A 67 16.35 6.37 -17.67
C SER A 67 15.93 7.72 -18.25
N LEU A 68 15.44 8.63 -17.39
CA LEU A 68 14.99 9.96 -17.80
C LEU A 68 16.13 10.98 -17.80
N SER A 69 16.15 11.84 -18.83
CA SER A 69 17.02 13.03 -18.88
C SER A 69 16.39 14.22 -18.15
N ALA A 70 17.20 15.24 -17.83
CA ALA A 70 16.73 16.47 -17.20
C ALA A 70 15.62 17.17 -18.02
N ASN A 71 15.77 17.21 -19.35
CA ASN A 71 14.77 17.80 -20.25
C ASN A 71 13.44 17.03 -20.22
N GLN A 72 13.48 15.69 -20.13
CA GLN A 72 12.28 14.87 -20.04
C GLN A 72 11.56 15.07 -18.70
N LEU A 73 12.31 15.21 -17.60
CA LEU A 73 11.73 15.51 -16.28
C LEU A 73 11.09 16.90 -16.25
N ALA A 74 11.77 17.91 -16.80
CA ALA A 74 11.24 19.27 -16.92
C ALA A 74 9.99 19.31 -17.80
N PHE A 75 10.00 18.58 -18.92
CA PHE A 75 8.85 18.43 -19.80
C PHE A 75 7.64 17.83 -19.06
N LEU A 76 7.82 16.69 -18.38
CA LEU A 76 6.74 16.07 -17.59
C LEU A 76 6.22 17.02 -16.50
N SER A 77 7.11 17.76 -15.83
CA SER A 77 6.72 18.75 -14.82
C SER A 77 5.90 19.90 -15.42
N ALA A 78 6.24 20.37 -16.62
CA ALA A 78 5.49 21.41 -17.32
C ALA A 78 4.10 20.91 -17.72
N LEU A 79 3.99 19.68 -18.21
CA LEU A 79 2.70 19.09 -18.58
C LEU A 79 1.75 18.91 -17.39
N LEU A 80 2.28 18.64 -16.19
CA LEU A 80 1.46 18.60 -14.96
C LEU A 80 0.85 19.96 -14.58
N GLN A 81 1.36 21.08 -15.12
CA GLN A 81 0.79 22.42 -14.92
C GLN A 81 -0.22 22.81 -16.01
N SER A 82 -0.55 21.91 -16.94
CA SER A 82 -1.54 22.19 -17.98
C SER A 82 -2.92 22.46 -17.38
N GLU A 83 -3.64 23.42 -17.96
CA GLU A 83 -5.05 23.67 -17.62
C GLU A 83 -5.99 22.59 -18.19
N ASN A 84 -5.50 21.72 -19.08
CA ASN A 84 -6.26 20.62 -19.66
C ASN A 84 -6.18 19.37 -18.76
N PRO A 85 -7.28 18.95 -18.10
CA PRO A 85 -7.26 17.80 -17.21
C PRO A 85 -6.86 16.48 -17.90
N GLY A 86 -7.19 16.33 -19.19
CA GLY A 86 -6.80 15.15 -19.97
C GLY A 86 -5.31 15.08 -20.25
N VAL A 87 -4.62 16.23 -20.39
CA VAL A 87 -3.15 16.27 -20.49
C VAL A 87 -2.52 15.90 -19.15
N VAL A 88 -3.04 16.45 -18.05
CA VAL A 88 -2.56 16.13 -16.70
C VAL A 88 -2.74 14.65 -16.39
N GLU A 89 -3.91 14.09 -16.62
CA GLU A 89 -4.20 12.67 -16.40
C GLU A 89 -3.25 11.78 -17.21
N ARG A 90 -3.15 12.00 -18.53
CA ARG A 90 -2.25 11.22 -19.39
C ARG A 90 -0.79 11.33 -18.94
N THR A 91 -0.35 12.52 -18.55
CA THR A 91 1.00 12.75 -18.01
C THR A 91 1.24 11.95 -16.74
N LEU A 92 0.28 11.94 -15.80
CA LEU A 92 0.37 11.16 -14.57
C LEU A 92 0.43 9.66 -14.84
N CYS A 93 -0.36 9.15 -15.78
CA CYS A 93 -0.32 7.74 -16.13
C CYS A 93 1.04 7.37 -16.76
N THR A 94 1.62 8.25 -17.60
CA THR A 94 2.99 8.08 -18.14
C THR A 94 4.05 8.12 -17.04
N ILE A 95 3.97 9.06 -16.11
CA ILE A 95 4.84 9.12 -14.92
C ILE A 95 4.73 7.81 -14.12
N GLY A 96 3.51 7.27 -13.95
CA GLY A 96 3.29 6.02 -13.25
C GLY A 96 4.02 4.84 -13.89
N ASN A 97 3.98 4.72 -15.22
CA ASN A 97 4.71 3.69 -15.95
C ASN A 97 6.24 3.87 -15.84
N LEU A 98 6.72 5.10 -16.00
CA LEU A 98 8.13 5.45 -15.85
C LEU A 98 8.66 5.19 -14.44
N ALA A 99 7.85 5.40 -13.40
CA ALA A 99 8.20 5.16 -12.01
C ALA A 99 8.35 3.67 -11.66
N ALA A 100 8.04 2.74 -12.58
CA ALA A 100 8.34 1.32 -12.39
C ALA A 100 9.86 1.02 -12.40
N PHE A 101 10.69 1.95 -12.92
CA PHE A 101 12.15 1.81 -12.95
C PHE A 101 12.81 2.56 -11.79
N THR A 102 13.67 1.88 -11.03
CA THR A 102 14.34 2.46 -9.84
C THR A 102 15.19 3.70 -10.15
N SER A 103 15.88 3.72 -11.29
CA SER A 103 16.63 4.89 -11.80
C SER A 103 15.71 6.12 -11.91
N ASN A 104 14.54 5.94 -12.51
CA ASN A 104 13.56 7.01 -12.66
C ASN A 104 12.98 7.45 -11.33
N GLN A 105 12.75 6.54 -10.38
CA GLN A 105 12.25 6.89 -9.04
C GLN A 105 13.18 7.89 -8.32
N ASN A 106 14.50 7.73 -8.44
CA ASN A 106 15.48 8.67 -7.91
C ASN A 106 15.47 10.00 -8.67
N ALA A 107 15.54 9.93 -10.01
CA ALA A 107 15.56 11.12 -10.87
C ALA A 107 14.32 12.01 -10.69
N MET A 108 13.14 11.41 -10.47
CA MET A 108 11.90 12.14 -10.20
C MET A 108 11.88 12.79 -8.82
N ARG A 109 12.52 12.19 -7.80
CA ARG A 109 12.70 12.81 -6.48
C ARG A 109 13.65 14.00 -6.58
N GLU A 110 14.80 13.80 -7.22
CA GLU A 110 15.87 14.81 -7.35
C GLU A 110 15.46 16.02 -8.19
N SER A 111 14.54 15.85 -9.14
CA SER A 111 14.01 16.94 -9.98
C SER A 111 12.76 17.64 -9.41
N ASN A 112 12.32 17.30 -8.19
CA ASN A 112 11.05 17.73 -7.57
C ASN A 112 9.77 17.28 -8.31
N LEU A 113 9.86 16.45 -9.35
CA LEU A 113 8.69 15.91 -10.04
C LEU A 113 7.81 15.06 -9.08
N LEU A 114 8.43 14.33 -8.14
CA LEU A 114 7.70 13.61 -7.09
C LEU A 114 6.82 14.56 -6.25
N GLN A 115 7.35 15.72 -5.86
CA GLN A 115 6.58 16.72 -5.10
C GLN A 115 5.44 17.28 -5.95
N ALA A 116 5.67 17.53 -7.24
CA ALA A 116 4.62 17.98 -8.15
C ALA A 116 3.46 16.97 -8.24
N VAL A 117 3.73 15.66 -8.31
CA VAL A 117 2.69 14.62 -8.30
C VAL A 117 1.89 14.62 -6.98
N VAL A 118 2.56 14.81 -5.85
CA VAL A 118 1.92 14.96 -4.53
C VAL A 118 1.00 16.19 -4.49
N ASP A 119 1.47 17.32 -5.01
CA ASP A 119 0.70 18.56 -5.02
C ASP A 119 -0.50 18.48 -5.96
N THR A 120 -0.35 17.83 -7.12
CA THR A 120 -1.45 17.56 -8.05
C THR A 120 -2.52 16.71 -7.37
N LEU A 121 -2.15 15.65 -6.64
CA LEU A 121 -3.11 14.83 -5.91
C LEU A 121 -3.92 15.67 -4.91
N LYS A 122 -3.25 16.51 -4.11
CA LYS A 122 -3.90 17.34 -3.08
C LYS A 122 -4.83 18.42 -3.64
N LYS A 123 -4.63 18.83 -4.89
CA LYS A 123 -5.48 19.82 -5.59
C LYS A 123 -6.62 19.18 -6.40
N SER A 124 -6.54 17.88 -6.65
CA SER A 124 -7.41 17.16 -7.61
C SER A 124 -8.79 16.77 -7.07
N ASP A 125 -9.41 17.57 -6.18
CA ASP A 125 -10.52 17.12 -5.32
C ASP A 125 -11.71 16.47 -6.02
N GLU A 126 -11.98 16.81 -7.29
CA GLU A 126 -13.15 16.36 -8.06
C GLU A 126 -12.82 15.44 -9.26
N SER A 127 -11.55 15.18 -9.58
CA SER A 127 -11.19 14.37 -10.76
C SER A 127 -10.68 12.98 -10.36
N SER A 128 -11.57 11.97 -10.39
CA SER A 128 -11.24 10.59 -10.04
C SER A 128 -10.17 9.97 -10.94
N GLY A 129 -10.15 10.28 -12.24
CA GLY A 129 -9.11 9.84 -13.18
C GLY A 129 -7.71 10.34 -12.81
N ILE A 130 -7.59 11.65 -12.54
CA ILE A 130 -6.34 12.27 -12.07
C ILE A 130 -5.93 11.69 -10.72
N GLN A 131 -6.84 11.57 -9.76
CA GLN A 131 -6.55 11.00 -8.45
C GLN A 131 -6.04 9.55 -8.56
N ALA A 132 -6.66 8.74 -9.41
CA ALA A 132 -6.25 7.36 -9.66
C ALA A 132 -4.84 7.29 -10.28
N CYS A 133 -4.53 8.09 -11.31
CA CYS A 133 -3.19 8.10 -11.91
C CYS A 133 -2.13 8.71 -10.96
N CYS A 134 -2.46 9.73 -10.16
CA CYS A 134 -1.61 10.22 -9.08
C CYS A 134 -1.28 9.11 -8.07
N CYS A 135 -2.30 8.44 -7.52
CA CYS A 135 -2.09 7.37 -6.53
C CYS A 135 -1.28 6.21 -7.13
N GLN A 136 -1.52 5.85 -8.38
CA GLN A 136 -0.76 4.79 -9.06
C GLN A 136 0.70 5.18 -9.30
N ALA A 137 0.97 6.43 -9.69
CA ALA A 137 2.33 6.94 -9.82
C ALA A 137 3.06 6.99 -8.48
N LEU A 138 2.40 7.52 -7.44
CA LEU A 138 2.93 7.58 -6.09
C LEU A 138 3.16 6.18 -5.50
N ALA A 139 2.29 5.21 -5.77
CA ALA A 139 2.50 3.83 -5.36
C ALA A 139 3.81 3.27 -5.92
N ASN A 140 4.09 3.51 -7.21
CA ASN A 140 5.34 3.06 -7.83
C ASN A 140 6.55 3.84 -7.30
N LEU A 141 6.43 5.15 -7.11
CA LEU A 141 7.49 5.98 -6.53
C LEU A 141 7.81 5.60 -5.07
N ALA A 142 6.81 5.19 -4.29
CA ALA A 142 6.94 4.77 -2.90
C ALA A 142 7.61 3.40 -2.72
N MET A 143 7.85 2.64 -3.80
CA MET A 143 8.72 1.46 -3.73
C MET A 143 10.17 1.82 -3.36
N ASN A 144 10.56 3.07 -3.58
CA ASN A 144 11.81 3.62 -3.07
C ASN A 144 11.58 4.24 -1.69
N VAL A 145 12.24 3.70 -0.67
CA VAL A 145 12.10 4.17 0.72
C VAL A 145 12.47 5.66 0.87
N ALA A 146 13.50 6.14 0.15
CA ALA A 146 13.88 7.56 0.22
C ALA A 146 12.79 8.49 -0.34
N ASN A 147 11.91 8.00 -1.22
CA ASN A 147 10.78 8.78 -1.73
C ASN A 147 9.64 8.87 -0.71
N GLN A 148 9.54 7.92 0.22
CA GLN A 148 8.41 7.84 1.17
C GLN A 148 8.35 9.07 2.09
N ALA A 149 9.50 9.69 2.41
CA ALA A 149 9.55 10.93 3.19
C ALA A 149 8.78 12.09 2.55
N VAL A 150 8.68 12.12 1.21
CA VAL A 150 7.89 13.11 0.46
C VAL A 150 6.44 12.65 0.33
N VAL A 151 6.25 11.38 -0.04
CA VAL A 151 4.93 10.76 -0.28
C VAL A 151 4.06 10.77 0.97
N GLN A 152 4.63 10.60 2.17
CA GLN A 152 3.88 10.56 3.43
C GLN A 152 2.97 11.79 3.63
N SER A 153 3.38 12.95 3.10
CA SER A 153 2.63 14.19 3.22
C SER A 153 1.25 14.16 2.57
N CYS A 154 0.95 13.21 1.66
CA CYS A 154 -0.36 13.03 1.06
C CYS A 154 -1.20 11.91 1.70
N LEU A 155 -0.66 11.16 2.67
CA LEU A 155 -1.38 10.05 3.29
C LEU A 155 -2.70 10.46 3.97
N PRO A 156 -2.79 11.58 4.72
CA PRO A 156 -4.07 12.01 5.28
C PRO A 156 -5.17 12.19 4.22
N PHE A 157 -4.80 12.72 3.05
CA PHE A 157 -5.71 12.91 1.93
C PHE A 157 -6.19 11.56 1.36
N VAL A 158 -5.26 10.65 1.07
CA VAL A 158 -5.56 9.32 0.51
C VAL A 158 -6.42 8.50 1.48
N VAL A 159 -6.09 8.55 2.78
CA VAL A 159 -6.88 7.90 3.83
C VAL A 159 -8.29 8.45 3.89
N ASN A 160 -8.45 9.78 3.88
CA ASN A 160 -9.77 10.40 3.91
C ASN A 160 -10.62 9.98 2.71
N LYS A 161 -10.05 9.99 1.49
CA LYS A 161 -10.74 9.54 0.27
C LYS A 161 -11.17 8.07 0.35
N ILE A 162 -10.30 7.17 0.85
CA ILE A 162 -10.65 5.76 1.04
C ILE A 162 -11.78 5.61 2.06
N VAL A 163 -11.69 6.30 3.21
CA VAL A 163 -12.72 6.26 4.26
C VAL A 163 -14.08 6.72 3.74
N GLN A 164 -14.10 7.75 2.90
CA GLN A 164 -15.32 8.31 2.32
C GLN A 164 -15.83 7.54 1.09
N SER A 165 -15.07 6.59 0.54
CA SER A 165 -15.50 5.91 -0.69
C SER A 165 -16.78 5.10 -0.46
N THR A 166 -17.76 5.27 -1.34
CA THR A 166 -19.01 4.51 -1.32
C THR A 166 -18.91 3.25 -2.19
N GLU A 167 -18.04 3.29 -3.19
CA GLU A 167 -17.83 2.21 -4.17
C GLU A 167 -16.34 1.92 -4.35
N SER A 168 -16.03 0.71 -4.81
CA SER A 168 -14.68 0.31 -5.20
C SER A 168 -14.36 0.85 -6.60
N ASP A 169 -13.77 2.04 -6.66
CA ASP A 169 -13.35 2.68 -7.91
C ASP A 169 -11.83 2.57 -8.16
N ALA A 170 -11.38 3.04 -9.33
CA ALA A 170 -9.97 3.06 -9.69
C ALA A 170 -9.12 3.85 -8.68
N THR A 171 -9.67 4.92 -8.11
CA THR A 171 -9.04 5.73 -7.07
C THR A 171 -8.78 4.91 -5.81
N THR A 172 -9.80 4.18 -5.34
CA THR A 172 -9.71 3.31 -4.17
C THR A 172 -8.63 2.25 -4.37
N LEU A 173 -8.63 1.55 -5.51
CA LEU A 173 -7.64 0.52 -5.78
C LEU A 173 -6.21 1.09 -5.82
N SER A 174 -6.00 2.20 -6.53
CA SER A 174 -4.68 2.84 -6.63
C SER A 174 -4.22 3.43 -5.29
N GLY A 175 -5.14 3.99 -4.50
CA GLY A 175 -4.88 4.44 -3.13
C GLY A 175 -4.45 3.30 -2.22
N LEU A 176 -5.14 2.15 -2.27
CA LEU A 176 -4.76 0.96 -1.48
C LEU A 176 -3.40 0.39 -1.89
N LYS A 177 -3.04 0.43 -3.18
CA LYS A 177 -1.69 0.05 -3.64
C LYS A 177 -0.63 0.99 -3.04
N LEU A 178 -0.88 2.29 -3.03
CA LEU A 178 0.00 3.26 -2.38
C LEU A 178 0.12 2.98 -0.87
N LEU A 179 -1.01 2.79 -0.17
CA LEU A 179 -1.00 2.47 1.26
C LEU A 179 -0.25 1.16 1.56
N THR A 180 -0.36 0.16 0.69
CA THR A 180 0.37 -1.11 0.85
C THR A 180 1.88 -0.89 0.88
N ASN A 181 2.40 -0.02 0.02
CA ASN A 181 3.84 0.31 -0.01
C ASN A 181 4.25 1.19 1.17
N MET A 182 3.40 2.15 1.57
CA MET A 182 3.67 3.07 2.67
C MET A 182 3.50 2.45 4.07
N THR A 183 2.95 1.24 4.16
CA THR A 183 2.78 0.48 5.42
C THR A 183 3.74 -0.69 5.54
N VAL A 184 4.71 -0.85 4.64
CA VAL A 184 5.75 -1.88 4.82
C VAL A 184 6.59 -1.59 6.05
N MET A 185 6.82 -0.31 6.34
CA MET A 185 7.48 0.18 7.56
C MET A 185 6.47 0.91 8.45
N GLU A 186 6.75 0.93 9.74
CA GLU A 186 5.81 1.42 10.76
C GLU A 186 5.74 2.96 10.86
N ASP A 187 6.73 3.68 10.31
CA ASP A 187 6.91 5.13 10.48
C ASP A 187 5.64 5.94 10.18
N TYR A 188 4.87 5.50 9.17
CA TYR A 188 3.69 6.20 8.68
C TYR A 188 2.37 5.54 9.09
N HIS A 189 2.42 4.48 9.91
CA HIS A 189 1.21 3.76 10.33
C HIS A 189 0.20 4.67 11.03
N HIS A 190 0.67 5.66 11.79
CA HIS A 190 -0.18 6.59 12.53
C HIS A 190 -1.20 7.37 11.66
N HIS A 191 -0.99 7.51 10.35
CA HIS A 191 -1.99 8.08 9.45
C HIS A 191 -3.19 7.16 9.18
N LEU A 192 -3.07 5.86 9.44
CA LEU A 192 -4.05 4.84 9.05
C LEU A 192 -5.10 4.54 10.11
N TYR A 193 -5.02 5.09 11.32
CA TYR A 193 -6.05 4.85 12.36
C TYR A 193 -7.49 5.04 11.84
N PRO A 194 -7.83 6.11 11.09
CA PRO A 194 -9.20 6.30 10.59
C PRO A 194 -9.61 5.29 9.51
N ALA A 195 -8.66 4.68 8.80
CA ALA A 195 -8.92 3.79 7.68
C ALA A 195 -9.30 2.37 8.12
N VAL A 196 -8.95 1.95 9.34
CA VAL A 196 -9.07 0.55 9.77
C VAL A 196 -10.47 -0.04 9.58
N PRO A 197 -11.57 0.62 10.01
CA PRO A 197 -12.92 0.09 9.78
C PRO A 197 -13.25 -0.07 8.30
N LYS A 198 -12.84 0.90 7.48
CA LYS A 198 -13.07 0.88 6.03
C LYS A 198 -12.25 -0.22 5.35
N LEU A 199 -11.00 -0.44 5.76
CA LEU A 199 -10.18 -1.52 5.26
C LEU A 199 -10.81 -2.89 5.56
N LEU A 200 -11.31 -3.08 6.78
CA LEU A 200 -12.04 -4.30 7.15
C LEU A 200 -13.31 -4.47 6.30
N GLN A 201 -14.06 -3.40 6.03
CA GLN A 201 -15.19 -3.42 5.09
C GLN A 201 -14.77 -3.86 3.69
N LEU A 202 -13.79 -3.17 3.09
CA LEU A 202 -13.29 -3.43 1.73
C LEU A 202 -12.69 -4.84 1.57
N SER A 203 -12.14 -5.41 2.65
CA SER A 203 -11.62 -6.78 2.64
C SER A 203 -12.71 -7.84 2.41
N THR A 204 -13.98 -7.49 2.63
CA THR A 204 -15.13 -8.39 2.50
C THR A 204 -15.96 -8.16 1.24
N THR A 205 -15.58 -7.19 0.39
CA THR A 205 -16.24 -6.95 -0.89
C THR A 205 -16.03 -8.16 -1.80
N ASP A 206 -17.12 -8.79 -2.22
CA ASP A 206 -17.15 -10.01 -3.04
C ASP A 206 -17.09 -9.73 -4.55
N HIS A 207 -17.41 -8.50 -4.97
CA HIS A 207 -17.43 -8.10 -6.37
C HIS A 207 -16.11 -7.51 -6.90
N ASP A 208 -15.11 -7.27 -6.04
CA ASP A 208 -13.82 -6.65 -6.43
C ASP A 208 -12.63 -7.32 -5.73
N ALA A 209 -12.15 -8.40 -6.34
CA ALA A 209 -11.00 -9.17 -5.83
C ALA A 209 -9.70 -8.34 -5.71
N PRO A 210 -9.35 -7.44 -6.67
CA PRO A 210 -8.23 -6.53 -6.50
C PRO A 210 -8.30 -5.64 -5.26
N VAL A 211 -9.43 -4.97 -5.01
CA VAL A 211 -9.61 -4.10 -3.83
C VAL A 211 -9.60 -4.92 -2.54
N GLN A 212 -10.30 -6.05 -2.52
CA GLN A 212 -10.27 -6.99 -1.40
C GLN A 212 -8.84 -7.40 -1.05
N LEU A 213 -8.06 -7.83 -2.04
CA LEU A 213 -6.69 -8.29 -1.83
C LEU A 213 -5.77 -7.16 -1.35
N GLN A 214 -5.88 -5.96 -1.92
CA GLN A 214 -5.04 -4.82 -1.49
C GLN A 214 -5.41 -4.36 -0.09
N SER A 215 -6.70 -4.32 0.25
CA SER A 215 -7.13 -3.99 1.62
C SER A 215 -6.55 -4.98 2.64
N LEU A 216 -6.60 -6.28 2.35
CA LEU A 216 -6.01 -7.31 3.20
C LEU A 216 -4.48 -7.17 3.34
N LYS A 217 -3.77 -6.73 2.29
CA LYS A 217 -2.33 -6.48 2.38
C LYS A 217 -2.01 -5.34 3.35
N VAL A 218 -2.75 -4.23 3.29
CA VAL A 218 -2.62 -3.13 4.25
C VAL A 218 -2.91 -3.62 5.66
N LEU A 219 -4.00 -4.37 5.87
CA LEU A 219 -4.33 -4.93 7.18
C LEU A 219 -3.24 -5.87 7.73
N VAL A 220 -2.66 -6.73 6.88
CA VAL A 220 -1.52 -7.59 7.27
C VAL A 220 -0.34 -6.75 7.75
N ASN A 221 0.04 -5.72 7.00
CA ASN A 221 1.11 -4.82 7.39
C ASN A 221 0.84 -4.13 8.73
N LEU A 222 -0.36 -3.56 8.91
CA LEU A 222 -0.76 -2.92 10.17
C LEU A 222 -0.78 -3.91 11.34
N SER A 223 -1.18 -5.16 11.12
CA SER A 223 -1.21 -6.21 12.17
C SER A 223 0.16 -6.67 12.64
N CYS A 224 1.24 -6.32 11.94
CA CYS A 224 2.60 -6.56 12.41
C CYS A 224 3.03 -5.52 13.46
N ASN A 225 2.36 -4.38 13.54
CA ASN A 225 2.69 -3.31 14.48
C ASN A 225 1.88 -3.45 15.77
N GLN A 226 2.58 -3.63 16.89
CA GLN A 226 1.97 -3.83 18.22
C GLN A 226 1.04 -2.68 18.62
N ALA A 227 1.40 -1.43 18.29
CA ALA A 227 0.59 -0.26 18.63
C ALA A 227 -0.78 -0.24 17.92
N PHE A 228 -0.92 -0.98 16.81
CA PHE A 228 -2.16 -1.05 16.04
C PHE A 228 -3.11 -2.17 16.51
N ILE A 229 -2.63 -3.14 17.29
CA ILE A 229 -3.41 -4.31 17.68
C ILE A 229 -4.70 -3.91 18.41
N GLN A 230 -4.63 -2.94 19.34
CA GLN A 230 -5.81 -2.48 20.07
C GLN A 230 -6.84 -1.81 19.15
N THR A 231 -6.40 -0.99 18.20
CA THR A 231 -7.27 -0.36 17.20
C THR A 231 -7.93 -1.41 16.30
N LEU A 232 -7.15 -2.40 15.83
CA LEU A 232 -7.67 -3.49 15.00
C LEU A 232 -8.75 -4.28 15.75
N LEU A 233 -8.49 -4.63 17.02
CA LEU A 233 -9.42 -5.39 17.86
C LEU A 233 -10.73 -4.64 18.13
N ARG A 234 -10.66 -3.33 18.36
CA ARG A 234 -11.83 -2.49 18.63
C ARG A 234 -12.63 -2.12 17.38
N SER A 235 -12.06 -2.28 16.19
CA SER A 235 -12.71 -1.86 14.95
C SER A 235 -13.87 -2.81 14.60
N PRO A 236 -14.98 -2.27 14.07
CA PRO A 236 -16.10 -3.08 13.59
C PRO A 236 -15.68 -3.90 12.37
N VAL A 237 -16.19 -5.13 12.29
CA VAL A 237 -15.86 -6.10 11.25
C VAL A 237 -17.16 -6.61 10.61
N PRO A 238 -17.24 -6.65 9.27
CA PRO A 238 -18.39 -7.23 8.60
C PRO A 238 -18.63 -8.71 9.00
N PRO A 239 -19.88 -9.17 9.17
CA PRO A 239 -20.17 -10.55 9.57
C PRO A 239 -19.57 -11.62 8.64
N THR A 240 -19.36 -11.28 7.37
CA THR A 240 -18.81 -12.17 6.33
C THR A 240 -17.28 -12.31 6.38
N PHE A 241 -16.57 -11.55 7.22
CA PHE A 241 -15.11 -11.55 7.28
C PHE A 241 -14.51 -12.95 7.47
N LEU A 242 -15.12 -13.80 8.30
CA LEU A 242 -14.61 -15.15 8.54
C LEU A 242 -14.71 -16.07 7.33
N ALA A 243 -15.60 -15.79 6.37
CA ALA A 243 -15.70 -16.55 5.13
C ALA A 243 -14.41 -16.42 4.29
N LEU A 244 -13.63 -15.35 4.48
CA LEU A 244 -12.35 -15.16 3.80
C LEU A 244 -11.33 -16.25 4.14
N LEU A 245 -11.40 -16.84 5.34
CA LEU A 245 -10.53 -17.96 5.74
C LEU A 245 -10.78 -19.23 4.92
N GLN A 246 -11.90 -19.30 4.22
CA GLN A 246 -12.30 -20.40 3.34
C GLN A 246 -12.42 -19.94 1.88
N SER A 247 -11.89 -18.77 1.53
CA SER A 247 -11.93 -18.25 0.17
C SER A 247 -11.27 -19.23 -0.81
N THR A 248 -11.88 -19.40 -1.98
CA THR A 248 -11.30 -20.16 -3.10
C THR A 248 -10.15 -19.40 -3.76
N MET A 249 -10.06 -18.09 -3.53
CA MET A 249 -8.96 -17.26 -3.99
C MET A 249 -7.80 -17.38 -3.02
N GLY A 250 -6.80 -18.21 -3.36
CA GLY A 250 -5.70 -18.58 -2.47
C GLY A 250 -4.95 -17.39 -1.86
N ASP A 251 -4.73 -16.32 -2.61
CA ASP A 251 -4.09 -15.10 -2.09
C ASP A 251 -4.95 -14.37 -1.05
N VAL A 252 -6.26 -14.26 -1.30
CA VAL A 252 -7.21 -13.64 -0.35
C VAL A 252 -7.24 -14.46 0.94
N GLN A 253 -7.38 -15.79 0.80
CA GLN A 253 -7.39 -16.71 1.94
C GLN A 253 -6.11 -16.59 2.77
N LEU A 254 -4.95 -16.61 2.11
CA LEU A 254 -3.66 -16.52 2.76
C LEU A 254 -3.49 -15.19 3.50
N ARG A 255 -3.88 -14.06 2.90
CA ARG A 255 -3.76 -12.74 3.55
C ARG A 255 -4.72 -12.60 4.73
N ALA A 256 -5.97 -13.04 4.59
CA ALA A 256 -6.93 -13.05 5.70
C ALA A 256 -6.44 -13.90 6.87
N LEU A 257 -5.93 -15.11 6.59
CA LEU A 257 -5.39 -15.99 7.63
C LEU A 257 -4.10 -15.42 8.27
N THR A 258 -3.24 -14.78 7.47
CA THR A 258 -2.03 -14.11 7.99
C THR A 258 -2.39 -12.95 8.92
N PHE A 259 -3.38 -12.13 8.55
CA PHE A 259 -3.88 -11.05 9.39
C PHE A 259 -4.39 -11.59 10.74
N VAL A 260 -5.25 -12.61 10.70
CA VAL A 260 -5.76 -13.26 11.92
C VAL A 260 -4.62 -13.85 12.75
N ALA A 261 -3.64 -14.50 12.12
CA ALA A 261 -2.48 -15.06 12.80
C ALA A 261 -1.66 -13.97 13.51
N ASN A 262 -1.42 -12.84 12.86
CA ASN A 262 -0.69 -11.71 13.45
C ASN A 262 -1.45 -11.13 14.65
N VAL A 263 -2.73 -10.78 14.48
CA VAL A 263 -3.54 -10.24 15.59
C VAL A 263 -3.57 -11.19 16.79
N ILE A 264 -3.76 -12.50 16.54
CA ILE A 264 -3.81 -13.49 17.63
C ILE A 264 -2.44 -13.73 18.28
N SER A 265 -1.35 -13.66 17.51
CA SER A 265 0.00 -13.88 18.04
C SER A 265 0.53 -12.67 18.82
N SER A 266 0.13 -11.47 18.42
CA SER A 266 0.62 -10.21 18.99
C SER A 266 -0.16 -9.73 20.22
N LEU A 267 -1.30 -10.34 20.52
CA LEU A 267 -2.15 -9.90 21.62
C LEU A 267 -1.51 -10.24 22.99
N GLU A 268 -1.25 -9.23 23.81
CA GLU A 268 -0.93 -9.38 25.24
C GLU A 268 -2.25 -9.39 26.03
N ASP A 269 -2.30 -10.09 27.18
CA ASP A 269 -3.57 -10.29 27.90
C ASP A 269 -4.19 -8.98 28.41
N GLU A 270 -3.38 -7.95 28.65
CA GLU A 270 -3.82 -6.59 29.04
C GLU A 270 -4.56 -5.83 27.93
N VAL A 271 -4.47 -6.28 26.68
CA VAL A 271 -5.04 -5.58 25.52
C VAL A 271 -6.52 -5.93 25.31
N LEU A 272 -6.99 -7.05 25.87
CA LEU A 272 -8.39 -7.45 25.79
C LEU A 272 -9.26 -6.64 26.76
N SER A 273 -10.20 -5.86 26.21
CA SER A 273 -11.22 -5.21 27.03
C SER A 273 -12.28 -6.22 27.46
N SER A 274 -12.81 -6.12 28.68
CA SER A 274 -14.06 -6.82 29.05
C SER A 274 -15.29 -6.18 28.40
N ASP A 275 -15.18 -4.91 28.00
CA ASP A 275 -16.22 -4.11 27.36
C ASP A 275 -15.82 -3.84 25.91
N PHE A 276 -16.41 -4.57 24.96
CA PHE A 276 -16.14 -4.46 23.54
C PHE A 276 -17.45 -4.52 22.73
N ALA A 277 -17.48 -3.79 21.61
CA ALA A 277 -18.64 -3.77 20.73
C ALA A 277 -18.90 -5.16 20.12
N ALA A 278 -20.17 -5.56 19.97
CA ALA A 278 -20.55 -6.90 19.53
C ALA A 278 -20.16 -7.22 18.07
N ASP A 279 -19.93 -6.19 17.27
CA ASP A 279 -19.47 -6.23 15.88
C ASP A 279 -17.96 -6.02 15.74
N SER A 280 -17.23 -5.87 16.84
CA SER A 280 -15.77 -5.68 16.82
C SER A 280 -15.00 -6.94 16.39
N LEU A 281 -13.77 -6.76 15.88
CA LEU A 281 -12.86 -7.88 15.62
C LEU A 281 -12.59 -8.70 16.89
N GLN A 282 -12.51 -8.04 18.05
CA GLN A 282 -12.36 -8.71 19.34
C GLN A 282 -13.55 -9.65 19.62
N ALA A 283 -14.79 -9.21 19.38
CA ALA A 283 -15.97 -10.06 19.54
C ALA A 283 -15.93 -11.28 18.62
N VAL A 284 -15.46 -11.10 17.38
CA VAL A 284 -15.35 -12.17 16.39
C VAL A 284 -14.30 -13.20 16.81
N LEU A 285 -13.11 -12.76 17.22
CA LEU A 285 -11.98 -13.66 17.51
C LEU A 285 -12.03 -14.26 18.93
N TYR A 286 -12.48 -13.49 19.91
CA TYR A 286 -12.38 -13.82 21.34
C TYR A 286 -13.73 -13.88 22.07
N GLY A 287 -14.82 -13.43 21.46
CA GLY A 287 -16.13 -13.43 22.09
C GLY A 287 -16.57 -14.83 22.54
N SER A 288 -17.36 -14.87 23.61
CA SER A 288 -17.95 -16.10 24.13
C SER A 288 -18.96 -16.69 23.13
N GLY A 289 -18.90 -18.02 22.89
CA GLY A 289 -19.91 -18.75 22.10
C GLY A 289 -19.38 -19.52 20.89
N GLY A 290 -20.30 -19.89 19.98
CA GLY A 290 -20.05 -20.77 18.83
C GLY A 290 -19.02 -20.23 17.82
N ARG A 291 -19.06 -18.92 17.54
CA ARG A 291 -18.19 -18.28 16.53
C ARG A 291 -16.68 -18.52 16.78
N ARG A 292 -16.23 -18.39 18.03
CA ARG A 292 -14.84 -18.70 18.42
C ARG A 292 -14.50 -20.17 18.13
N ARG A 293 -15.41 -21.10 18.44
CA ARG A 293 -15.23 -22.54 18.17
C ARG A 293 -15.15 -22.81 16.67
N ASP A 294 -15.97 -22.15 15.87
CA ASP A 294 -16.04 -22.32 14.41
C ASP A 294 -14.76 -21.82 13.71
N ILE A 295 -14.18 -20.71 14.19
CA ILE A 295 -12.88 -20.21 13.71
C ILE A 295 -11.80 -21.26 13.95
N TYR A 296 -11.66 -21.76 15.18
CA TYR A 296 -10.60 -22.73 15.47
C TYR A 296 -10.83 -24.07 14.78
N ALA A 297 -12.09 -24.50 14.59
CA ALA A 297 -12.39 -25.68 13.79
C ALA A 297 -12.00 -25.48 12.32
N THR A 298 -12.25 -24.30 11.76
CA THR A 298 -11.81 -23.92 10.40
C THR A 298 -10.29 -23.92 10.30
N VAL A 299 -9.61 -23.23 11.21
CA VAL A 299 -8.14 -23.15 11.26
C VAL A 299 -7.52 -24.55 11.41
N LEU A 300 -8.10 -25.42 12.24
CA LEU A 300 -7.63 -26.80 12.39
C LEU A 300 -7.70 -27.56 11.06
N LYS A 301 -8.77 -27.42 10.28
CA LYS A 301 -8.84 -28.02 8.92
C LYS A 301 -7.74 -27.46 8.01
N LEU A 302 -7.46 -26.16 8.09
CA LEU A 302 -6.43 -25.50 7.27
C LEU A 302 -4.99 -25.96 7.57
N THR A 303 -4.73 -26.59 8.72
CA THR A 303 -3.43 -27.25 8.97
C THR A 303 -3.11 -28.39 7.99
N LYS A 304 -4.12 -28.91 7.28
CA LYS A 304 -4.00 -29.94 6.24
C LYS A 304 -4.15 -29.38 4.82
N HIS A 305 -4.13 -28.07 4.65
CA HIS A 305 -4.31 -27.41 3.36
C HIS A 305 -3.15 -27.75 2.39
N PRO A 306 -3.37 -27.83 1.05
CA PRO A 306 -2.29 -28.12 0.09
C PRO A 306 -1.17 -27.08 0.06
N SER A 307 -1.50 -25.79 0.23
CA SER A 307 -0.48 -24.71 0.33
C SER A 307 0.25 -24.76 1.67
N GLU A 308 1.58 -24.80 1.63
CA GLU A 308 2.44 -24.75 2.82
C GLU A 308 2.25 -23.45 3.61
N ASP A 309 2.15 -22.31 2.92
CA ASP A 309 1.98 -21.01 3.56
C ASP A 309 0.69 -20.97 4.38
N VAL A 310 -0.41 -21.47 3.82
CA VAL A 310 -1.70 -21.56 4.53
C VAL A 310 -1.57 -22.47 5.76
N ARG A 311 -0.95 -23.65 5.63
CA ARG A 311 -0.71 -24.54 6.78
C ARG A 311 0.10 -23.84 7.86
N ARG A 312 1.16 -23.12 7.48
CA ARG A 312 2.04 -22.40 8.40
C ARG A 312 1.27 -21.34 9.19
N GLN A 313 0.46 -20.52 8.51
CA GLN A 313 -0.34 -19.50 9.18
C GLN A 313 -1.43 -20.11 10.07
N ALA A 314 -2.06 -21.21 9.64
CA ALA A 314 -3.04 -21.94 10.46
C ALA A 314 -2.40 -22.48 11.76
N SER A 315 -1.22 -23.08 11.65
CA SER A 315 -0.46 -23.56 12.81
C SER A 315 -0.10 -22.42 13.77
N ARG A 316 0.30 -21.25 13.27
CA ARG A 316 0.57 -20.07 14.12
C ARG A 316 -0.64 -19.69 14.97
N VAL A 317 -1.84 -19.66 14.37
CA VAL A 317 -3.08 -19.36 15.10
C VAL A 317 -3.35 -20.38 16.23
N LEU A 318 -3.12 -21.68 15.98
CA LEU A 318 -3.33 -22.72 16.98
C LEU A 318 -2.30 -22.67 18.11
N VAL A 319 -1.02 -22.45 17.79
CA VAL A 319 0.04 -22.32 18.80
C VAL A 319 -0.21 -21.11 19.69
N ALA A 320 -0.54 -19.95 19.10
CA ALA A 320 -0.86 -18.75 19.86
C ALA A 320 -2.10 -18.93 20.75
N LYS A 321 -3.05 -19.80 20.36
CA LYS A 321 -4.15 -20.20 21.23
C LYS A 321 -3.67 -21.05 22.41
N MET A 322 -2.86 -22.08 22.15
CA MET A 322 -2.37 -23.02 23.18
C MET A 322 -1.59 -22.29 24.27
N LEU A 323 -0.65 -21.42 23.88
CA LEU A 323 0.17 -20.66 24.82
C LEU A 323 -0.65 -19.77 25.78
N ARG A 324 -1.88 -19.37 25.41
CA ARG A 324 -2.77 -18.61 26.29
C ARG A 324 -3.57 -19.47 27.25
N TYR A 325 -3.79 -20.74 26.93
CA TYR A 325 -4.42 -21.66 27.89
C TYR A 325 -3.44 -21.96 29.04
N ASP A 326 -2.15 -22.09 28.73
CA ASP A 326 -1.12 -22.39 29.73
C ASP A 326 -0.81 -21.21 30.68
N ASN A 327 -1.21 -19.97 30.33
CA ASN A 327 -1.01 -18.77 31.16
C ASN A 327 -2.22 -18.43 32.06
N GLN A 328 -3.28 -19.26 32.06
CA GLN A 328 -4.48 -19.06 32.89
C GLN A 328 -4.52 -19.95 34.15
N ASP A 329 -3.45 -20.71 34.40
CA ASP A 329 -3.22 -21.52 35.62
C ASP A 329 -2.15 -20.87 36.52
#